data_AF-A0A7C0VC93-F1
#
_entry.id   AF-A0A7C0VC93-F1
#
_cell.length_a   1.000
_cell.length_b   1.000
_cell.length_c   1.000
_cell.angle_alpha   90.00
_cell.angle_beta   90.00
_cell.angle_gamma   90.00
#
_symmetry.space_group_name_H-M   'P 1'
#
loop_
_entity.id
_entity.type
_entity.pdbx_description
1 polymer ?
#
loop_
_entity_poly.entity_id
_entity_poly.type
_entity_poly.pdbx_seq_one_letter_code
_entity_poly.pdbx_strand_id
1 'polypeptide(L)' 'MQEKAKRYIEALFNVYMENLKQLPPQFYAMLEEFPPERVVCDYIAGMTDRYAQEEYARLFYPYTRM' A
#
# COMPACT_ATOMS: atom_id res chain seq x y z
N MET A 1 -8.72 -6.53 -17.11
CA MET A 1 -7.87 -5.48 -16.48
C MET A 1 -8.31 -5.20 -15.05
N GLN A 2 -9.61 -5.02 -14.79
CA GLN A 2 -10.17 -4.71 -13.46
C GLN A 2 -9.90 -5.78 -12.38
N GLU A 3 -9.97 -7.07 -12.70
CA GLU A 3 -9.70 -8.12 -11.68
C GLU A 3 -8.25 -8.13 -11.18
N LYS A 4 -7.28 -7.81 -12.05
CA LYS A 4 -5.87 -7.73 -11.65
C LYS A 4 -5.63 -6.52 -10.74
N ALA A 5 -6.21 -5.37 -11.09
CA ALA A 5 -6.13 -4.17 -10.27
C ALA A 5 -6.72 -4.38 -8.87
N LYS A 6 -7.88 -5.05 -8.78
CA LYS A 6 -8.50 -5.40 -7.50
C LYS A 6 -7.57 -6.24 -6.62
N ARG A 7 -6.93 -7.27 -7.19
CA ARG A 7 -5.99 -8.13 -6.46
C ARG A 7 -4.78 -7.34 -5.93
N TYR A 8 -4.24 -6.41 -6.72
CA TYR A 8 -3.12 -5.57 -6.27
C TYR A 8 -3.52 -4.67 -5.11
N ILE A 9 -4.67 -4.00 -5.21
CA ILE A 9 -5.17 -3.10 -4.16
C ILE A 9 -5.47 -3.88 -2.87
N GLU A 10 -6.16 -5.03 -2.96
CA GLU A 10 -6.44 -5.87 -1.78
C GLU A 10 -5.16 -6.35 -1.11
N ALA A 11 -4.16 -6.78 -1.88
CA ALA A 11 -2.89 -7.23 -1.34
C ALA A 11 -2.08 -6.09 -0.68
N LEU A 12 -2.04 -4.91 -1.31
CA LEU A 12 -1.41 -3.73 -0.71
C LEU A 12 -2.09 -3.33 0.60
N PHE A 13 -3.42 -3.26 0.60
CA PHE A 13 -4.21 -2.93 1.79
C PHE A 13 -3.91 -3.90 2.94
N ASN A 14 -3.94 -5.20 2.66
CA ASN A 14 -3.68 -6.23 3.68
C ASN A 14 -2.26 -6.11 4.26
N VAL A 15 -1.24 -5.90 3.42
CA VAL A 15 0.16 -5.78 3.90
C VAL A 15 0.34 -4.58 4.83
N TYR A 16 -0.23 -3.42 4.50
CA TYR A 16 -0.13 -2.26 5.39
C TYR A 16 -0.97 -2.45 6.67
N MET A 17 -2.13 -3.11 6.58
CA MET A 17 -2.94 -3.40 7.76
C MET A 17 -2.29 -4.42 8.69
N GLU A 18 -1.55 -5.39 8.16
CA GLU A 18 -0.74 -6.33 8.95
C GLU A 18 0.44 -5.65 9.64
N ASN A 19 1.03 -4.63 9.00
CA ASN A 19 2.15 -3.89 9.56
C ASN A 19 2.13 -2.40 9.17
N LEU A 20 1.43 -1.60 9.98
CA LEU A 20 1.28 -0.16 9.74
C LEU A 20 2.61 0.60 9.71
N LYS A 21 3.67 0.08 10.34
CA LYS A 21 5.01 0.71 10.33
C LYS A 21 5.66 0.75 8.95
N GLN A 22 5.11 0.03 7.97
CA GLN A 22 5.55 0.11 6.58
C GLN A 22 4.98 1.33 5.83
N LEU A 23 4.01 2.03 6.41
CA LEU A 23 3.49 3.26 5.84
C LEU A 23 4.59 4.34 5.82
N PRO A 24 4.58 5.23 4.81
CA PRO A 24 5.45 6.40 4.82
C PRO A 24 5.22 7.26 6.07
N PRO A 25 6.25 7.93 6.61
CA PRO A 25 6.16 8.67 7.88
C PRO A 25 4.99 9.65 7.97
N GLN A 26 4.67 10.33 6.86
CA GLN A 26 3.56 11.28 6.78
C GLN A 26 2.19 10.63 6.97
N PHE A 27 1.97 9.41 6.45
CA PHE A 27 0.74 8.66 6.64
C PHE A 27 0.74 7.95 8.00
N TYR A 28 1.89 7.45 8.45
CA TYR A 28 2.01 6.86 9.78
C TYR A 28 1.63 7.85 10.88
N ALA A 29 2.03 9.13 10.76
CA ALA A 29 1.64 10.17 11.71
C ALA A 29 0.12 10.43 11.75
N MET A 30 -0.59 10.22 10.62
CA MET A 30 -2.06 10.38 10.57
C MET A 30 -2.80 9.33 11.40
N LEU A 31 -2.14 8.24 11.81
CA LEU A 31 -2.73 7.23 12.70
C LEU A 31 -3.04 7.77 14.10
N GLU A 32 -2.49 8.91 14.48
CA GLU A 32 -2.84 9.60 15.74
C GLU A 32 -4.24 10.20 15.70
N GLU A 33 -4.73 10.58 14.52
CA GLU A 33 -5.99 11.30 14.33
C GLU A 33 -7.06 10.47 13.59
N PHE A 34 -6.66 9.50 12.77
CA PHE A 34 -7.55 8.75 11.89
C PHE A 34 -7.41 7.23 12.06
N PRO A 35 -8.48 6.47 11.81
CA PRO A 35 -8.43 5.02 11.88
C PRO A 35 -7.49 4.45 10.82
N PRO A 36 -6.76 3.36 11.11
CA PRO A 36 -5.78 2.77 10.20
C PRO A 36 -6.33 2.47 8.81
N GLU A 37 -7.55 1.95 8.72
CA GLU A 37 -8.20 1.60 7.47
C GLU A 37 -8.35 2.81 6.55
N ARG A 38 -8.67 3.99 7.12
CA ARG A 38 -8.79 5.23 6.36
C ARG A 38 -7.42 5.69 5.88
N VAL A 39 -6.43 5.72 6.77
CA VAL A 39 -5.07 6.17 6.44
C VAL A 39 -4.44 5.31 5.34
N VAL A 40 -4.62 3.99 5.42
CA VAL A 40 -4.14 3.05 4.39
C VAL A 40 -4.90 3.26 3.08
N CYS A 41 -6.23 3.43 3.11
CA CYS A 41 -7.01 3.74 1.92
C CYS A 41 -6.58 5.05 1.25
N ASP A 42 -6.35 6.11 2.02
CA ASP A 42 -5.93 7.41 1.50
C ASP A 42 -4.53 7.32 0.87
N TYR A 43 -3.64 6.55 1.48
CA TYR A 43 -2.32 6.28 0.89
C TYR A 43 -2.42 5.53 -0.43
N ILE A 44 -3.20 4.45 -0.51
CA ILE A 44 -3.39 3.64 -1.73
C ILE A 44 -4.10 4.47 -2.82
N ALA A 45 -5.11 5.26 -2.46
CA ALA A 45 -5.84 6.13 -3.38
C ALA A 45 -4.95 7.23 -3.96
N GLY A 46 -3.91 7.65 -3.24
CA GLY A 46 -2.90 8.61 -3.71
C GLY A 46 -1.88 8.02 -4.70
N MET A 47 -1.88 6.71 -4.93
CA MET A 47 -0.92 6.05 -5.83
C MET A 47 -1.31 6.22 -7.30
N THR A 48 -0.31 6.38 -8.16
CA THR A 48 -0.48 6.19 -9.61
C THR A 48 -0.37 4.70 -9.95
N ASP A 49 -0.96 4.26 -11.07
CA ASP A 49 -0.87 2.86 -11.52
C ASP A 49 0.57 2.32 -11.55
N ARG A 50 1.53 3.15 -12.00
CA ARG A 50 2.95 2.79 -12.03
C ARG A 50 3.52 2.60 -10.61
N TYR A 51 3.22 3.53 -9.71
CA TYR A 51 3.70 3.47 -8.33
C TYR A 51 3.11 2.27 -7.58
N ALA A 52 1.82 1.98 -7.75
CA ALA A 52 1.18 0.83 -7.12
C ALA A 52 1.81 -0.50 -7.58
N GLN A 53 2.21 -0.61 -8.85
CA GLN A 53 2.93 -1.79 -9.36
C GLN A 53 4.35 -1.91 -8.78
N GLU A 54 5.09 -0.80 -8.69
CA GLU A 54 6.42 -0.76 -8.09
C GLU A 54 6.37 -1.13 -6.60
N GLU A 55 5.40 -0.59 -5.88
CA GLU A 55 5.21 -0.84 -4.46
C GLU A 55 4.79 -2.30 -4.20
N TYR A 56 3.88 -2.84 -5.02
CA TYR A 56 3.55 -4.27 -5.00
C TYR A 56 4.79 -5.13 -5.28
N ALA A 57 5.60 -4.76 -6.28
CA ALA A 57 6.82 -5.50 -6.58
C ALA A 57 7.84 -5.44 -5.43
N ARG A 58 8.00 -4.29 -4.79
CA ARG A 58 8.88 -4.11 -3.62
C ARG A 58 8.47 -4.98 -2.44
N LEU A 59 7.17 -5.10 -2.18
CA LEU A 59 6.62 -5.83 -1.04
C LEU A 59 6.57 -7.34 -1.26
N PHE A 60 6.23 -7.79 -2.47
CA PHE A 60 6.00 -9.21 -2.77
C PHE A 60 7.14 -9.88 -3.54
N TYR A 61 8.02 -9.11 -4.17
CA TYR A 61 9.17 -9.63 -4.94
C TYR A 61 10.49 -8.96 -4.52
N PRO A 62 10.94 -9.16 -3.26
CA PRO A 62 12.14 -8.51 -2.74
C PRO A 62 13.45 -8.89 -3.46
N TYR A 63 13.43 -9.94 -4.29
CA TYR A 63 14.61 -10.46 -5.00
C TYR A 63 14.66 -10.14 -6.50
N THR A 64 13.70 -9.41 -7.07
CA THR A 64 13.65 -9.13 -8.52
C THR A 64 14.47 -7.91 -8.93
N ARG A 65 15.58 -7.65 -8.24
CA ARG A 65 16.61 -6.71 -8.69
C ARG A 65 17.70 -7.55 -9.37
N MET A 66 17.51 -7.84 -10.66
CA MET A 66 18.57 -8.26 -11.58
C MET A 66 18.90 -7.10 -12.51
#